data_AF-A0A0P1GB11-F1
#
_entry.id   AF-A0A0P1GB11-F1
#
_cell.length_a   1.000
_cell.length_b   1.000
_cell.length_c   1.000
_cell.angle_alpha   90.00
_cell.angle_beta   90.00
_cell.angle_gamma   90.00
#
_symmetry.space_group_name_H-M   'P 1'
#
loop_
_entity.id
_entity.type
_entity.pdbx_description
1 polymer ?
#
loop_
_entity_poly.entity_id
_entity_poly.type
_entity_poly.pdbx_seq_one_letter_code
_entity_poly.pdbx_strand_id
1 'polypeptide(L)'
;MIESDRETPLLVQMAGGLKYASRSALALVRPGSKQMDVLTDALSWGLPAFVILIAVPQGATSALTWIGATLVLSMISIAYFLMRAVCVPHRPMELRHHRGIACLGGAILIAATWCVLPVSAPPLSGLPNDVHPNHISLAVGAGQLALLRLASYAMLFVLMAEVSANPHRAERMLTLLYVGFVAHAAWALLSLHVLGDTLLLGEKSAYHGVATGTFVNRNSFASFLAMGAVIGTARLVALTLGAERAFLPVRRASGGPVVLQALGLLLILSALAATGSRMGVFSALIALSGVISFLAIKAGAPGRRTGLVLCLGAFVLVTFALSTFGQAMLERLVFAPADWEERLALYRQTWAMIMARPWTGYGVDGFHVAFELFHQPDLRMDRTWQLPHNTYLSLWVDYGIPLGSLTLALVGAVFVKLLLALRQRRHGYGPAVIGCAVIILAAVHSLADFSFEIAANVYVFIALVCLGLAPGRGAEGTQRKPNDMGRIETGRGM
;
A
#
# COMPACT_ATOMS: atom_id res chain seq x y z
N MET A 1 46.86 -38.81 -65.46
CA MET A 1 46.07 -39.22 -64.28
C MET A 1 45.11 -38.08 -64.00
N ILE A 2 43.85 -38.33 -64.35
CA ILE A 2 42.72 -37.40 -64.32
C ILE A 2 41.84 -37.91 -63.19
N GLU A 3 41.43 -37.08 -62.21
CA GLU A 3 40.12 -37.16 -61.55
C GLU A 3 39.90 -36.09 -60.44
N SER A 4 38.64 -35.60 -60.41
CA SER A 4 37.75 -35.12 -59.32
C SER A 4 38.29 -34.23 -58.19
N ASP A 5 37.57 -33.24 -57.61
CA ASP A 5 36.15 -32.90 -57.58
C ASP A 5 35.96 -31.39 -57.42
N ARG A 6 35.04 -30.82 -58.21
CA ARG A 6 34.36 -29.56 -57.95
C ARG A 6 33.01 -29.89 -57.35
N GLU A 7 32.76 -29.48 -56.11
CA GLU A 7 31.43 -29.16 -55.55
C GLU A 7 31.65 -28.82 -54.06
N THR A 8 31.65 -27.56 -53.62
CA THR A 8 30.46 -26.92 -53.01
C THR A 8 30.85 -25.54 -52.44
N PRO A 9 30.32 -24.41 -52.95
CA PRO A 9 30.19 -23.21 -52.11
C PRO A 9 28.77 -22.62 -52.06
N LEU A 10 27.79 -23.19 -52.76
CA LEU A 10 26.43 -22.64 -52.85
C LEU A 10 25.54 -22.94 -51.62
N LEU A 11 25.81 -24.02 -50.88
CA LEU A 11 25.03 -24.38 -49.68
C LEU A 11 25.36 -23.52 -48.44
N VAL A 12 26.54 -22.91 -48.38
CA VAL A 12 26.95 -22.07 -47.23
C VAL A 12 26.40 -20.65 -47.33
N GLN A 13 26.25 -20.11 -48.55
CA GLN A 13 25.65 -18.78 -48.76
C GLN A 13 24.13 -18.76 -48.54
N MET A 14 23.41 -19.83 -48.85
CA MET A 14 21.96 -19.91 -48.57
C MET A 14 21.67 -20.10 -47.06
N ALA A 15 22.55 -20.77 -46.32
CA ALA A 15 22.42 -20.94 -44.86
C ALA A 15 22.65 -19.62 -44.08
N GLY A 16 23.47 -18.71 -44.62
CA GLY A 16 23.71 -17.38 -44.05
C GLY A 16 22.49 -16.44 -44.20
N GLY A 17 21.82 -16.47 -45.35
CA GLY A 17 20.62 -15.67 -45.62
C GLY A 17 19.40 -16.07 -44.78
N LEU A 18 19.22 -17.36 -44.53
CA LEU A 18 18.13 -17.89 -43.68
C LEU A 18 18.31 -17.55 -42.18
N LYS A 19 19.55 -17.39 -41.70
CA LYS A 19 19.83 -16.94 -40.32
C LYS A 19 19.64 -15.43 -40.13
N TYR A 20 19.78 -14.62 -41.18
CA TYR A 20 19.49 -13.18 -41.12
C TYR A 20 18.00 -12.86 -41.31
N ALA A 21 17.30 -13.64 -42.14
CA ALA A 21 15.85 -13.53 -42.29
C ALA A 21 15.08 -13.97 -41.01
N SER A 22 15.58 -14.99 -40.27
CA SER A 22 14.92 -15.46 -39.04
C SER A 22 15.08 -14.52 -37.83
N ARG A 23 16.12 -13.68 -37.80
CA ARG A 23 16.29 -12.65 -36.75
C ARG A 23 15.51 -11.37 -37.04
N SER A 24 15.34 -11.04 -38.31
CA SER A 24 14.57 -9.86 -38.74
C SER A 24 13.06 -10.09 -38.67
N ALA A 25 12.61 -11.35 -38.75
CA ALA A 25 11.21 -11.75 -38.54
C ALA A 25 10.82 -11.90 -37.05
N LEU A 26 11.78 -11.88 -36.11
CA LEU A 26 11.49 -11.94 -34.66
C LEU A 26 10.95 -10.62 -34.08
N ALA A 27 10.84 -9.58 -34.89
CA ALA A 27 10.19 -8.31 -34.57
C ALA A 27 8.69 -8.27 -34.95
N LEU A 28 8.09 -9.41 -35.32
CA LEU A 28 6.64 -9.56 -35.32
C LEU A 28 6.18 -9.74 -33.88
N VAL A 29 5.73 -8.63 -33.26
CA VAL A 29 4.94 -8.65 -32.02
C VAL A 29 3.87 -9.72 -32.18
N ARG A 30 4.04 -10.87 -31.51
CA ARG A 30 3.07 -11.96 -31.58
C ARG A 30 1.72 -11.39 -31.15
N PRO A 31 0.61 -11.67 -31.85
CA PRO A 31 -0.70 -11.07 -31.55
C PRO A 31 -1.09 -11.20 -30.07
N GLY A 32 -0.67 -12.29 -29.39
CA GLY A 32 -0.84 -12.46 -27.95
C GLY A 32 -0.10 -11.45 -27.06
N SER A 33 1.12 -11.02 -27.38
CA SER A 33 1.82 -10.04 -26.53
C SER A 33 1.14 -8.68 -26.56
N LYS A 34 0.60 -8.27 -27.71
CA LYS A 34 -0.20 -7.04 -27.84
C LYS A 34 -1.47 -7.10 -27.00
N GLN A 35 -2.18 -8.23 -27.01
CA GLN A 35 -3.38 -8.42 -26.19
C GLN A 35 -3.08 -8.34 -24.69
N MET A 36 -1.97 -8.94 -24.24
CA MET A 36 -1.51 -8.84 -22.85
C MET A 36 -1.14 -7.41 -22.45
N ASP A 37 -0.50 -6.66 -23.36
CA ASP A 37 -0.17 -5.26 -23.12
C ASP A 37 -1.44 -4.39 -23.03
N VAL A 38 -2.44 -4.62 -23.87
CA VAL A 38 -3.75 -3.94 -23.79
C VAL A 38 -4.44 -4.22 -22.45
N LEU A 39 -4.47 -5.49 -22.01
CA LEU A 39 -5.05 -5.86 -20.72
C LEU A 39 -4.32 -5.19 -19.56
N THR A 40 -2.99 -5.27 -19.53
CA THR A 40 -2.20 -4.64 -18.45
C THR A 40 -2.28 -3.11 -18.47
N ASP A 41 -2.42 -2.51 -19.65
CA ASP A 41 -2.69 -1.07 -19.78
C ASP A 41 -4.06 -0.72 -19.20
N ALA A 42 -5.12 -1.46 -19.53
CA ALA A 42 -6.45 -1.29 -18.93
C ALA A 42 -6.44 -1.47 -17.41
N LEU A 43 -5.74 -2.49 -16.90
CA LEU A 43 -5.61 -2.73 -15.46
C LEU A 43 -4.86 -1.60 -14.73
N SER A 44 -3.95 -0.89 -15.41
CA SER A 44 -3.29 0.28 -14.80
C SER A 44 -4.22 1.47 -14.59
N TRP A 45 -5.41 1.48 -15.22
CA TRP A 45 -6.50 2.40 -14.90
C TRP A 45 -7.47 1.79 -13.89
N GLY A 46 -7.86 0.53 -14.10
CA GLY A 46 -8.86 -0.16 -13.29
C GLY A 46 -8.45 -0.41 -11.83
N LEU A 47 -7.19 -0.81 -11.58
CA LEU A 47 -6.74 -1.13 -10.22
C LEU A 47 -6.67 0.11 -9.30
N PRO A 48 -6.07 1.26 -9.70
CA PRO A 48 -6.16 2.48 -8.91
C PRO A 48 -7.58 2.95 -8.68
N ALA A 49 -8.44 2.88 -9.71
CA ALA A 49 -9.85 3.25 -9.59
C ALA A 49 -10.56 2.36 -8.55
N PHE A 50 -10.34 1.04 -8.60
CA PHE A 50 -10.85 0.11 -7.59
C PHE A 50 -10.38 0.49 -6.17
N VAL A 51 -9.08 0.75 -5.98
CA VAL A 51 -8.51 1.10 -4.66
C VAL A 51 -9.09 2.40 -4.09
N ILE A 52 -9.42 3.36 -4.95
CA ILE A 52 -10.03 4.63 -4.52
C ILE A 52 -11.54 4.46 -4.28
N LEU A 53 -12.24 3.73 -5.14
CA LEU A 53 -13.69 3.55 -5.05
C LEU A 53 -14.10 2.62 -3.90
N ILE A 54 -13.27 1.64 -3.52
CA ILE A 54 -13.57 0.75 -2.39
C ILE A 54 -13.59 1.51 -1.05
N ALA A 55 -13.02 2.72 -0.98
CA ALA A 55 -13.10 3.59 0.20
C ALA A 55 -14.44 4.31 0.36
N VAL A 56 -15.25 4.39 -0.70
CA VAL A 56 -16.56 5.09 -0.70
C VAL A 56 -17.58 4.48 0.26
N PRO A 57 -17.81 3.16 0.29
CA PRO A 57 -18.77 2.55 1.20
C PRO A 57 -18.18 2.46 2.62
N GLN A 58 -18.24 3.58 3.35
CA GLN A 58 -17.89 3.68 4.78
C GLN A 58 -16.43 3.28 5.10
N GLY A 59 -15.50 3.40 4.15
CA GLY A 59 -14.12 2.92 4.29
C GLY A 59 -13.96 1.40 4.11
N ALA A 60 -14.92 0.74 3.47
CA ALA A 60 -15.02 -0.72 3.33
C ALA A 60 -14.98 -1.43 4.69
N THR A 61 -15.90 -1.08 5.57
CA THR A 61 -16.06 -1.69 6.90
C THR A 61 -17.09 -2.82 6.95
N SER A 62 -17.85 -3.04 5.88
CA SER A 62 -18.95 -4.00 5.87
C SER A 62 -18.57 -5.33 5.21
N ALA A 63 -19.20 -6.42 5.65
CA ALA A 63 -19.05 -7.74 5.03
C ALA A 63 -19.38 -7.72 3.54
N LEU A 64 -20.44 -7.00 3.14
CA LEU A 64 -20.84 -6.86 1.74
C LEU A 64 -19.73 -6.23 0.88
N THR A 65 -19.07 -5.19 1.40
CA THR A 65 -17.95 -4.56 0.71
C THR A 65 -16.75 -5.47 0.56
N TRP A 66 -16.48 -6.32 1.56
CA TRP A 66 -15.40 -7.30 1.48
C TRP A 66 -15.70 -8.38 0.46
N ILE A 67 -16.89 -8.98 0.51
CA ILE A 67 -17.33 -9.99 -0.46
C ILE A 67 -17.28 -9.43 -1.88
N GLY A 68 -17.82 -8.22 -2.10
CA GLY A 68 -17.79 -7.54 -3.39
C GLY A 68 -16.36 -7.28 -3.89
N ALA A 69 -15.47 -6.81 -3.01
CA ALA A 69 -14.05 -6.62 -3.34
C ALA A 69 -13.36 -7.94 -3.75
N THR A 70 -13.58 -9.02 -2.99
CA THR A 70 -13.05 -10.35 -3.29
C THR A 70 -13.57 -10.87 -4.62
N LEU A 71 -14.86 -10.69 -4.93
CA LEU A 71 -15.46 -11.08 -6.20
C LEU A 71 -14.87 -10.31 -7.38
N VAL A 72 -14.75 -8.98 -7.27
CA VAL A 72 -14.18 -8.14 -8.34
C VAL A 72 -12.72 -8.52 -8.60
N LEU A 73 -11.91 -8.63 -7.54
CA LEU A 73 -10.49 -8.96 -7.69
C LEU A 73 -10.26 -10.40 -8.14
N SER A 74 -11.13 -11.36 -7.78
CA SER A 74 -11.04 -12.73 -8.28
C SER A 74 -11.36 -12.80 -9.77
N MET A 75 -12.42 -12.12 -10.25
CA MET A 75 -12.73 -12.03 -11.68
C MET A 75 -11.58 -11.41 -12.47
N ILE A 76 -11.01 -10.30 -11.98
CA ILE A 76 -9.85 -9.66 -12.61
C ILE A 76 -8.65 -10.60 -12.61
N SER A 77 -8.39 -11.30 -11.50
CA SER A 77 -7.28 -12.25 -11.38
C SER A 77 -7.43 -13.42 -12.34
N ILE A 78 -8.61 -14.02 -12.42
CA ILE A 78 -8.92 -15.12 -13.35
C ILE A 78 -8.70 -14.66 -14.79
N ALA A 79 -9.28 -13.52 -15.18
CA ALA A 79 -9.11 -12.96 -16.52
C ALA A 79 -7.63 -12.69 -16.83
N TYR A 80 -6.89 -12.10 -15.88
CA TYR A 80 -5.45 -11.85 -16.02
C TYR A 80 -4.65 -13.14 -16.22
N PHE A 81 -4.85 -14.14 -15.37
CA PHE A 81 -4.08 -15.38 -15.43
C PHE A 81 -4.44 -16.26 -16.63
N LEU A 82 -5.72 -16.31 -17.04
CA LEU A 82 -6.12 -17.00 -18.26
C LEU A 82 -5.51 -16.34 -19.50
N MET A 83 -5.63 -15.01 -19.62
CA MET A 83 -5.01 -14.26 -20.73
C MET A 83 -3.50 -14.44 -20.74
N ARG A 84 -2.85 -14.42 -19.57
CA ARG A 84 -1.41 -14.66 -19.45
C ARG A 84 -1.00 -16.06 -19.91
N ALA A 85 -1.76 -17.09 -19.51
CA ALA A 85 -1.50 -18.47 -19.89
C ALA A 85 -1.62 -18.70 -21.40
N VAL A 86 -2.59 -18.04 -22.05
CA VAL A 86 -2.82 -18.14 -23.49
C VAL A 86 -1.83 -17.28 -24.29
N CYS A 87 -1.64 -16.02 -23.90
CA CYS A 87 -0.92 -15.04 -24.69
C CYS A 87 0.59 -15.04 -24.46
N VAL A 88 1.05 -15.32 -23.24
CA VAL A 88 2.46 -15.20 -22.82
C VAL A 88 2.89 -16.29 -21.81
N PRO A 89 2.69 -17.60 -22.10
CA PRO A 89 2.91 -18.69 -21.13
C PRO A 89 4.34 -18.75 -20.58
N HIS A 90 5.34 -18.38 -21.39
CA HIS A 90 6.75 -18.44 -21.01
C HIS A 90 7.29 -17.16 -20.35
N ARG A 91 6.48 -16.09 -20.28
CA ARG A 91 6.92 -14.86 -19.61
C ARG A 91 7.01 -15.16 -18.11
N PRO A 92 8.12 -14.86 -17.42
CA PRO A 92 8.19 -15.05 -15.98
C PRO A 92 7.29 -14.05 -15.24
N MET A 93 6.78 -14.45 -14.06
CA MET A 93 6.02 -13.55 -13.19
C MET A 93 6.96 -12.63 -12.43
N GLU A 94 6.53 -11.39 -12.20
CA GLU A 94 7.23 -10.44 -11.35
C GLU A 94 7.21 -10.87 -9.88
N LEU A 95 6.16 -11.59 -9.48
CA LEU A 95 6.07 -12.22 -8.15
C LEU A 95 7.31 -13.08 -7.82
N ARG A 96 8.02 -13.63 -8.82
CA ARG A 96 9.25 -14.40 -8.61
C ARG A 96 10.35 -13.59 -7.90
N HIS A 97 10.41 -12.28 -8.14
CA HIS A 97 11.36 -11.41 -7.49
C HIS A 97 10.97 -11.14 -6.03
N HIS A 98 9.71 -11.39 -5.66
CA HIS A 98 9.12 -11.13 -4.34
C HIS A 98 8.73 -12.44 -3.62
N ARG A 99 9.36 -13.58 -3.92
CA ARG A 99 9.06 -14.89 -3.32
C ARG A 99 8.99 -14.88 -1.80
N GLY A 100 9.95 -14.27 -1.11
CA GLY A 100 9.92 -14.19 0.36
C GLY A 100 8.69 -13.46 0.90
N ILE A 101 8.30 -12.35 0.26
CA ILE A 101 7.10 -11.57 0.60
C ILE A 101 5.84 -12.40 0.31
N ALA A 102 5.80 -13.10 -0.84
CA ALA A 102 4.70 -13.98 -1.20
C ALA A 102 4.55 -15.17 -0.25
N CYS A 103 5.66 -15.78 0.18
CA CYS A 103 5.65 -16.88 1.15
C CYS A 103 5.13 -16.42 2.51
N LEU A 104 5.60 -15.27 3.01
CA LEU A 104 5.10 -14.69 4.27
C LEU A 104 3.60 -14.37 4.17
N GLY A 105 3.15 -13.76 3.07
CA GLY A 105 1.73 -13.51 2.82
C GLY A 105 0.89 -14.79 2.75
N GLY A 106 1.39 -15.83 2.08
CA GLY A 106 0.75 -17.14 2.05
C GLY A 106 0.67 -17.79 3.43
N ALA A 107 1.71 -17.67 4.24
CA ALA A 107 1.72 -18.18 5.60
C ALA A 107 0.70 -17.45 6.50
N ILE A 108 0.45 -16.15 6.29
CA ILE A 108 -0.64 -15.41 6.97
C ILE A 108 -2.01 -15.96 6.56
N LEU A 109 -2.23 -16.25 5.27
CA LEU A 109 -3.49 -16.86 4.82
C LEU A 109 -3.70 -18.26 5.41
N ILE A 110 -2.64 -19.06 5.50
CA ILE A 110 -2.68 -20.37 6.14
C ILE A 110 -3.00 -20.23 7.64
N ALA A 111 -2.36 -19.29 8.33
CA ALA A 111 -2.63 -18.99 9.73
C ALA A 111 -4.10 -18.56 9.97
N ALA A 112 -4.62 -17.65 9.14
CA ALA A 112 -6.02 -17.24 9.21
C ALA A 112 -6.97 -18.41 8.94
N THR A 113 -6.61 -19.32 8.02
CA THR A 113 -7.42 -20.51 7.71
C THR A 113 -7.43 -21.45 8.91
N TRP A 114 -6.25 -21.66 9.51
CA TRP A 114 -6.08 -22.48 10.71
C TRP A 114 -6.96 -22.00 11.88
N CYS A 115 -7.10 -20.68 12.08
CA CYS A 115 -7.95 -20.12 13.13
C CYS A 115 -9.45 -20.44 12.98
N VAL A 116 -9.91 -20.76 11.77
CA VAL A 116 -11.33 -21.02 11.45
C VAL A 116 -11.64 -22.53 11.45
N LEU A 117 -10.63 -23.39 11.31
CA LEU A 117 -10.81 -24.84 11.34
C LEU A 117 -11.33 -25.32 12.71
N PRO A 118 -12.09 -26.45 12.76
CA PRO A 118 -12.62 -27.04 13.99
C PRO A 118 -11.50 -27.74 14.78
N VAL A 119 -10.57 -26.94 15.30
CA VAL A 119 -9.49 -27.38 16.18
C VAL A 119 -9.75 -26.76 17.56
N SER A 120 -9.86 -27.61 18.59
CA SER A 120 -10.08 -27.16 19.96
C SER A 120 -8.91 -26.28 20.42
N ALA A 121 -9.22 -25.07 20.91
CA ALA A 121 -8.25 -24.22 21.57
C ALA A 121 -8.05 -24.63 23.04
N PRO A 122 -6.94 -24.19 23.68
CA PRO A 122 -6.78 -24.31 25.12
C PRO A 122 -8.01 -23.79 25.88
N PRO A 123 -8.46 -24.48 26.95
CA PRO A 123 -9.62 -24.06 27.72
C PRO A 123 -9.41 -22.67 28.29
N LEU A 124 -10.47 -21.87 28.27
CA LEU A 124 -10.47 -20.53 28.88
C LEU A 124 -10.79 -20.66 30.36
N SER A 125 -9.94 -20.10 31.21
CA SER A 125 -10.19 -20.04 32.65
C SER A 125 -11.52 -19.33 32.93
N GLY A 126 -12.40 -19.97 33.69
CA GLY A 126 -13.68 -19.40 34.10
C GLY A 126 -14.89 -19.79 33.25
N LEU A 127 -14.70 -20.52 32.14
CA LEU A 127 -15.81 -21.11 31.38
C LEU A 127 -16.02 -22.58 31.78
N PRO A 128 -17.28 -23.05 31.92
CA PRO A 128 -17.59 -24.47 32.08
C PRO A 128 -17.10 -25.31 30.89
N ASN A 129 -16.76 -26.59 31.14
CA ASN A 129 -16.19 -27.49 30.14
C ASN A 129 -17.10 -27.71 28.92
N ASP A 130 -18.40 -27.64 29.13
CA ASP A 130 -19.49 -27.77 28.15
C ASP A 130 -19.69 -26.51 27.28
N VAL A 131 -19.10 -25.38 27.66
CA VAL A 131 -19.21 -24.10 26.95
C VAL A 131 -17.93 -23.79 26.15
N HIS A 132 -16.91 -24.64 26.23
CA HIS A 132 -15.68 -24.42 25.49
C HIS A 132 -15.89 -24.56 23.97
N PRO A 133 -15.36 -23.62 23.18
CA PRO A 133 -15.49 -23.64 21.72
C PRO A 133 -14.70 -24.82 21.12
N ASN A 134 -15.29 -25.47 20.12
CA ASN A 134 -14.61 -26.48 19.28
C ASN A 134 -13.66 -25.88 18.22
N HIS A 135 -13.49 -24.56 18.25
CA HIS A 135 -12.64 -23.79 17.33
C HIS A 135 -11.68 -22.92 18.13
N ILE A 136 -10.56 -22.54 17.51
CA ILE A 136 -9.64 -21.55 18.07
C ILE A 136 -10.33 -20.19 18.18
N SER A 137 -11.07 -19.81 17.13
CA SER A 137 -11.82 -18.57 17.08
C SER A 137 -13.12 -18.63 17.88
N LEU A 138 -13.37 -17.59 18.69
CA LEU A 138 -14.67 -17.36 19.33
C LEU A 138 -15.71 -16.78 18.36
N ALA A 139 -15.27 -16.27 17.20
CA ALA A 139 -16.10 -15.62 16.19
C ALA A 139 -15.80 -16.21 14.80
N VAL A 140 -16.10 -17.50 14.61
CA VAL A 140 -15.79 -18.26 13.38
C VAL A 140 -16.31 -17.57 12.12
N GLY A 141 -17.53 -17.02 12.16
CA GLY A 141 -18.12 -16.28 11.03
C GLY A 141 -17.35 -15.00 10.67
N ALA A 142 -16.85 -14.26 11.66
CA ALA A 142 -15.99 -13.09 11.44
C ALA A 142 -14.66 -13.52 10.79
N GLY A 143 -14.07 -14.62 11.28
CA GLY A 143 -12.85 -15.20 10.69
C GLY A 143 -13.02 -15.63 9.23
N GLN A 144 -14.17 -16.22 8.86
CA GLN A 144 -14.47 -16.58 7.46
C GLN A 144 -14.55 -15.35 6.54
N LEU A 145 -15.17 -14.26 7.00
CA LEU A 145 -15.23 -13.01 6.25
C LEU A 145 -13.86 -12.34 6.16
N ALA A 146 -13.07 -12.39 7.25
CA ALA A 146 -11.71 -11.90 7.26
C ALA A 146 -10.80 -12.66 6.27
N LEU A 147 -11.00 -13.97 6.10
CA LEU A 147 -10.29 -14.76 5.07
C LEU A 147 -10.56 -14.26 3.65
N LEU A 148 -11.83 -13.95 3.32
CA LEU A 148 -12.17 -13.36 2.01
C LEU A 148 -11.46 -12.01 1.83
N ARG A 149 -11.43 -11.19 2.87
CA ARG A 149 -10.76 -9.88 2.91
C ARG A 149 -9.24 -10.00 2.73
N LEU A 150 -8.59 -10.94 3.43
CA LEU A 150 -7.15 -11.21 3.29
C LEU A 150 -6.81 -11.80 1.90
N ALA A 151 -7.66 -12.66 1.35
CA ALA A 151 -7.49 -13.19 0.00
C ALA A 151 -7.56 -12.07 -1.05
N SER A 152 -8.48 -11.12 -0.91
CA SER A 152 -8.51 -9.94 -1.78
C SER A 152 -7.26 -9.08 -1.67
N TYR A 153 -6.68 -8.90 -0.48
CA TYR A 153 -5.40 -8.20 -0.32
C TYR A 153 -4.27 -8.91 -1.06
N ALA A 154 -4.18 -10.23 -0.96
CA ALA A 154 -3.19 -11.03 -1.67
C ALA A 154 -3.36 -10.94 -3.19
N MET A 155 -4.60 -11.03 -3.70
CA MET A 155 -4.89 -10.86 -5.13
C MET A 155 -4.51 -9.46 -5.62
N LEU A 156 -4.86 -8.41 -4.87
CA LEU A 156 -4.47 -7.04 -5.22
C LEU A 156 -2.95 -6.91 -5.25
N PHE A 157 -2.22 -7.44 -4.26
CA PHE A 157 -0.77 -7.39 -4.22
C PHE A 157 -0.14 -8.00 -5.49
N VAL A 158 -0.62 -9.19 -5.89
CA VAL A 158 -0.12 -9.88 -7.09
C VAL A 158 -0.42 -9.09 -8.35
N LEU A 159 -1.67 -8.63 -8.54
CA LEU A 159 -2.07 -7.84 -9.70
C LEU A 159 -1.29 -6.52 -9.78
N MET A 160 -1.16 -5.80 -8.67
CA MET A 160 -0.40 -4.56 -8.59
C MET A 160 1.08 -4.79 -8.92
N ALA A 161 1.71 -5.82 -8.37
CA ALA A 161 3.12 -6.14 -8.64
C ALA A 161 3.37 -6.45 -10.12
N GLU A 162 2.47 -7.19 -10.76
CA GLU A 162 2.59 -7.53 -12.19
C GLU A 162 2.33 -6.31 -13.11
N VAL A 163 1.28 -5.53 -12.84
CA VAL A 163 0.89 -4.40 -13.69
C VAL A 163 1.87 -3.24 -13.55
N SER A 164 2.30 -2.93 -12.32
CA SER A 164 3.21 -1.82 -12.03
C SER A 164 4.65 -2.06 -12.47
N ALA A 165 5.00 -3.27 -12.90
CA ALA A 165 6.35 -3.58 -13.34
C ALA A 165 6.84 -2.73 -14.52
N ASN A 166 5.91 -2.17 -15.31
CA ASN A 166 6.22 -1.13 -16.28
C ASN A 166 6.24 0.26 -15.60
N PRO A 167 7.37 1.00 -15.66
CA PRO A 167 7.50 2.30 -15.01
C PRO A 167 6.44 3.33 -15.43
N HIS A 168 5.99 3.33 -16.69
CA HIS A 168 4.97 4.28 -17.17
C HIS A 168 3.60 3.96 -16.59
N ARG A 169 3.25 2.67 -16.47
CA ARG A 169 2.02 2.25 -15.79
C ARG A 169 2.08 2.57 -14.31
N ALA A 170 3.21 2.33 -13.64
CA ALA A 170 3.37 2.70 -12.23
C ALA A 170 3.15 4.21 -11.99
N GLU A 171 3.70 5.09 -12.83
CA GLU A 171 3.50 6.54 -12.70
C GLU A 171 2.07 6.98 -13.00
N ARG A 172 1.42 6.34 -13.98
CA ARG A 172 0.00 6.56 -14.25
C ARG A 172 -0.84 6.17 -13.04
N MET A 173 -0.62 4.98 -12.49
CA MET A 173 -1.33 4.47 -11.32
C MET A 173 -1.13 5.39 -10.12
N LEU A 174 0.09 5.85 -9.87
CA LEU A 174 0.40 6.80 -8.79
C LEU A 174 -0.34 8.14 -8.97
N THR A 175 -0.46 8.62 -10.20
CA THR A 175 -1.22 9.84 -10.52
C THR A 175 -2.71 9.65 -10.29
N LEU A 176 -3.28 8.52 -10.70
CA LEU A 176 -4.70 8.21 -10.50
C LEU A 176 -5.05 8.08 -9.02
N LEU A 177 -4.20 7.41 -8.24
CA LEU A 177 -4.35 7.34 -6.79
C LEU A 177 -4.34 8.75 -6.18
N TYR A 178 -3.38 9.60 -6.57
CA TYR A 178 -3.29 10.97 -6.10
C TYR A 178 -4.55 11.80 -6.40
N VAL A 179 -5.04 11.75 -7.64
CA VAL A 179 -6.31 12.41 -8.03
C VAL A 179 -7.48 11.89 -7.19
N GLY A 180 -7.51 10.58 -6.93
CA GLY A 180 -8.51 9.97 -6.06
C GLY A 180 -8.48 10.49 -4.62
N PHE A 181 -7.30 10.70 -4.04
CA PHE A 181 -7.16 11.33 -2.71
C PHE A 181 -7.63 12.79 -2.71
N VAL A 182 -7.29 13.56 -3.75
CA VAL A 182 -7.76 14.94 -3.88
C VAL A 182 -9.29 14.98 -3.96
N ALA A 183 -9.91 14.06 -4.70
CA ALA A 183 -11.37 13.96 -4.78
C ALA A 183 -12.01 13.63 -3.42
N HIS A 184 -11.43 12.69 -2.65
CA HIS A 184 -11.90 12.37 -1.30
C HIS A 184 -11.73 13.55 -0.33
N ALA A 185 -10.62 14.28 -0.41
CA ALA A 185 -10.37 15.47 0.40
C ALA A 185 -11.37 16.60 0.07
N ALA A 186 -11.59 16.86 -1.22
CA ALA A 186 -12.56 17.85 -1.68
C ALA A 186 -13.98 17.48 -1.23
N TRP A 187 -14.37 16.21 -1.38
CA TRP A 187 -15.65 15.72 -0.88
C TRP A 187 -15.79 15.92 0.63
N ALA A 188 -14.77 15.58 1.42
CA ALA A 188 -14.84 15.70 2.87
C ALA A 188 -15.01 17.15 3.34
N LEU A 189 -14.31 18.10 2.71
CA LEU A 189 -14.45 19.53 3.03
C LEU A 189 -15.80 20.09 2.57
N LEU A 190 -16.27 19.69 1.38
CA LEU A 190 -17.59 20.08 0.88
C LEU A 190 -18.70 19.56 1.79
N SER A 191 -18.62 18.28 2.18
CA SER A 191 -19.57 17.67 3.12
C SER A 191 -19.60 18.44 4.44
N LEU A 192 -18.43 18.66 5.05
CA LEU A 192 -18.32 19.31 6.37
C LEU A 192 -18.86 20.74 6.38
N HIS A 193 -18.55 21.55 5.36
CA HIS A 193 -18.82 22.98 5.39
C HIS A 193 -20.05 23.43 4.60
N VAL A 194 -20.52 22.62 3.64
CA VAL A 194 -21.59 23.03 2.72
C VAL A 194 -22.80 22.11 2.78
N LEU A 195 -22.60 20.79 2.90
CA LEU A 195 -23.69 19.80 2.78
C LEU A 195 -24.21 19.29 4.14
N GLY A 196 -23.96 20.02 5.22
CA GLY A 196 -24.50 19.68 6.55
C GLY A 196 -23.83 18.47 7.22
N ASP A 197 -22.55 18.21 6.91
CA ASP A 197 -21.72 17.21 7.59
C ASP A 197 -22.21 15.75 7.46
N THR A 198 -22.49 15.31 6.24
CA THR A 198 -23.02 13.97 5.91
C THR A 198 -21.95 13.01 5.35
N LEU A 199 -22.22 11.70 5.33
CA LEU A 199 -21.43 10.74 4.56
C LEU A 199 -21.87 10.76 3.09
N LEU A 200 -21.03 10.25 2.19
CA LEU A 200 -21.39 10.19 0.76
C LEU A 200 -22.63 9.33 0.48
N LEU A 201 -22.86 8.29 1.29
CA LEU A 201 -23.94 7.31 1.10
C LEU A 201 -24.92 7.29 2.27
N GLY A 202 -24.99 8.34 3.07
CA GLY A 202 -25.92 8.40 4.22
C GLY A 202 -25.57 9.47 5.24
N GLU A 203 -26.29 9.45 6.36
CA GLU A 203 -26.04 10.37 7.47
C GLU A 203 -24.85 9.92 8.31
N LYS A 204 -24.19 10.88 8.96
CA LYS A 204 -23.17 10.56 9.95
C LYS A 204 -23.83 10.08 11.24
N SER A 205 -23.36 8.96 11.75
CA SER A 205 -23.76 8.42 13.06
C SER A 205 -22.82 8.82 14.20
N ALA A 206 -21.61 9.29 13.88
CA ALA A 206 -20.60 9.67 14.85
C ALA A 206 -19.67 10.75 14.28
N TYR A 207 -18.88 11.38 15.16
CA TYR A 207 -17.86 12.36 14.79
C TYR A 207 -18.40 13.59 14.02
N HIS A 208 -19.51 14.15 14.48
CA HIS A 208 -20.06 15.40 13.95
C HIS A 208 -19.08 16.57 14.11
N GLY A 209 -19.08 17.49 13.15
CA GLY A 209 -18.26 18.69 13.14
C GLY A 209 -16.79 18.46 12.77
N VAL A 210 -16.42 17.26 12.29
CA VAL A 210 -15.08 16.96 11.77
C VAL A 210 -15.14 16.19 10.45
N ALA A 211 -14.12 16.36 9.60
CA ALA A 211 -14.06 15.70 8.31
C ALA A 211 -13.84 14.18 8.47
N THR A 212 -14.79 13.38 7.99
CA THR A 212 -14.65 11.92 7.87
C THR A 212 -14.81 11.43 6.43
N GLY A 213 -15.28 12.31 5.52
CA GLY A 213 -15.42 12.02 4.10
C GLY A 213 -16.32 10.82 3.84
N THR A 214 -15.76 9.77 3.25
CA THR A 214 -16.47 8.51 2.98
C THR A 214 -16.31 7.47 4.09
N PHE A 215 -15.60 7.79 5.17
CA PHE A 215 -15.37 6.89 6.29
C PHE A 215 -16.27 7.28 7.46
N VAL A 216 -16.61 6.30 8.29
CA VAL A 216 -17.27 6.56 9.57
C VAL A 216 -16.27 7.09 10.60
N ASN A 217 -15.06 6.49 10.65
CA ASN A 217 -14.05 6.83 11.63
C ASN A 217 -13.09 7.93 11.12
N ARG A 218 -13.00 9.05 11.86
CA ARG A 218 -12.13 10.19 11.55
C ARG A 218 -10.64 9.83 11.47
N ASN A 219 -10.15 8.93 12.32
CA ASN A 219 -8.73 8.58 12.40
C ASN A 219 -8.34 7.67 11.22
N SER A 220 -9.25 6.75 10.84
CA SER A 220 -9.08 5.93 9.65
C SER A 220 -9.04 6.78 8.38
N PHE A 221 -9.90 7.81 8.29
CA PHE A 221 -9.85 8.78 7.19
C PHE A 221 -8.58 9.62 7.20
N ALA A 222 -8.11 10.04 8.38
CA ALA A 222 -6.85 10.77 8.50
C ALA A 222 -5.67 9.96 7.95
N SER A 223 -5.59 8.67 8.28
CA SER A 223 -4.58 7.76 7.73
C SER A 223 -4.69 7.63 6.20
N PHE A 224 -5.92 7.54 5.67
CA PHE A 224 -6.17 7.53 4.22
C PHE A 224 -5.62 8.78 3.53
N LEU A 225 -5.97 9.97 4.03
CA LEU A 225 -5.51 11.25 3.50
C LEU A 225 -4.00 11.44 3.64
N ALA A 226 -3.42 11.00 4.76
CA ALA A 226 -1.98 11.07 4.99
C ALA A 226 -1.19 10.27 3.94
N MET A 227 -1.69 9.11 3.50
CA MET A 227 -1.09 8.35 2.39
C MET A 227 -1.15 9.14 1.07
N GLY A 228 -2.23 9.88 0.80
CA GLY A 228 -2.31 10.81 -0.33
C GLY A 228 -1.35 12.00 -0.21
N ALA A 229 -1.18 12.55 0.99
CA ALA A 229 -0.25 13.64 1.27
C ALA A 229 1.22 13.24 1.05
N VAL A 230 1.57 11.98 1.34
CA VAL A 230 2.89 11.41 1.03
C VAL A 230 3.18 11.48 -0.47
N ILE A 231 2.22 11.13 -1.34
CA ILE A 231 2.39 11.19 -2.80
C ILE A 231 2.59 12.63 -3.27
N GLY A 232 1.71 13.54 -2.84
CA GLY A 232 1.76 14.95 -3.21
C GLY A 232 3.08 15.60 -2.81
N THR A 233 3.49 15.37 -1.56
CA THR A 233 4.74 15.89 -1.01
C THR A 233 5.95 15.32 -1.73
N ALA A 234 6.00 14.00 -1.98
CA ALA A 234 7.15 13.38 -2.64
C ALA A 234 7.41 13.99 -4.02
N ARG A 235 6.37 14.23 -4.80
CA ARG A 235 6.47 14.84 -6.13
C ARG A 235 6.85 16.32 -6.08
N LEU A 236 6.25 17.12 -5.20
CA LEU A 236 6.60 18.55 -5.08
C LEU A 236 8.01 18.75 -4.52
N VAL A 237 8.38 18.00 -3.48
CA VAL A 237 9.71 18.07 -2.86
C VAL A 237 10.79 17.58 -3.82
N ALA A 238 10.49 16.60 -4.69
CA ALA A 238 11.44 16.19 -5.70
C ALA A 238 11.79 17.32 -6.68
N LEU A 239 10.84 18.23 -6.98
CA LEU A 239 11.12 19.41 -7.80
C LEU A 239 11.99 20.43 -7.03
N THR A 240 11.66 20.70 -5.76
CA THR A 240 12.36 21.73 -4.98
C THR A 240 13.79 21.33 -4.59
N LEU A 241 14.04 20.05 -4.35
CA LEU A 241 15.37 19.52 -4.02
C LEU A 241 16.20 19.15 -5.26
N GLY A 242 15.68 19.33 -6.48
CA GLY A 242 16.38 18.95 -7.71
C GLY A 242 16.51 17.43 -7.89
N ALA A 243 15.61 16.66 -7.28
CA ALA A 243 15.56 15.20 -7.38
C ALA A 243 14.86 14.75 -8.68
N GLU A 244 15.22 15.32 -9.84
CA GLU A 244 14.55 15.08 -11.12
C GLU A 244 14.54 13.60 -11.56
N ARG A 245 15.46 12.80 -11.00
CA ARG A 245 15.56 11.35 -11.27
C ARG A 245 14.59 10.52 -10.43
N ALA A 246 13.89 11.10 -9.46
CA ALA A 246 12.99 10.39 -8.56
C ALA A 246 11.78 9.80 -9.31
N PHE A 247 11.15 10.60 -10.16
CA PHE A 247 9.96 10.22 -10.93
C PHE A 247 10.26 10.17 -12.42
N LEU A 248 9.40 9.51 -13.20
CA LEU A 248 9.53 9.63 -14.65
C LEU A 248 9.23 11.07 -15.09
N PRO A 249 9.95 11.59 -16.08
CA PRO A 249 9.58 12.86 -16.69
C PRO A 249 8.22 12.67 -17.37
N VAL A 250 7.16 13.15 -16.72
CA VAL A 250 5.90 13.42 -17.39
C VAL A 250 6.22 14.50 -18.43
N ARG A 251 5.82 14.31 -19.69
CA ARG A 251 5.99 15.31 -20.76
C ARG A 251 5.65 16.69 -20.17
N ARG A 252 6.66 17.57 -20.05
CA ARG A 252 6.55 18.89 -19.40
C ARG A 252 5.54 19.72 -20.20
N ALA A 253 4.28 19.67 -19.81
CA ALA A 253 3.24 20.56 -20.31
C ALA A 253 3.12 21.71 -19.31
N SER A 254 3.77 22.85 -19.61
CA SER A 254 3.64 24.14 -18.89
C SER A 254 3.77 24.09 -17.35
N GLY A 255 3.68 25.25 -16.67
CA GLY A 255 3.72 25.32 -15.20
C GLY A 255 2.44 24.84 -14.49
N GLY A 256 1.35 24.67 -15.25
CA GLY A 256 0.02 24.32 -14.73
C GLY A 256 -0.07 23.02 -13.91
N PRO A 257 0.58 21.91 -14.31
CA PRO A 257 0.52 20.66 -13.56
C PRO A 257 1.10 20.74 -12.15
N VAL A 258 2.12 21.58 -11.92
CA VAL A 258 2.74 21.76 -10.59
C VAL A 258 1.80 22.52 -9.66
N VAL A 259 1.14 23.56 -10.16
CA VAL A 259 0.16 24.33 -9.37
C VAL A 259 -1.03 23.47 -8.99
N LEU A 260 -1.60 22.71 -9.93
CA LEU A 260 -2.70 21.77 -9.65
C LEU A 260 -2.31 20.73 -8.60
N GLN A 261 -1.07 20.24 -8.66
CA GLN A 261 -0.56 19.33 -7.64
C GLN A 261 -0.38 20.01 -6.27
N ALA A 262 0.14 21.23 -6.22
CA ALA A 262 0.24 21.98 -4.97
C ALA A 262 -1.15 22.26 -4.35
N LEU A 263 -2.12 22.65 -5.16
CA LEU A 263 -3.51 22.86 -4.74
C LEU A 263 -4.15 21.55 -4.25
N GLY A 264 -3.93 20.44 -4.95
CA GLY A 264 -4.39 19.12 -4.51
C GLY A 264 -3.79 18.72 -3.17
N LEU A 265 -2.50 18.97 -2.94
CA LEU A 265 -1.86 18.69 -1.66
C LEU A 265 -2.42 19.58 -0.56
N LEU A 266 -2.63 20.87 -0.84
CA LEU A 266 -3.24 21.79 0.10
C LEU A 266 -4.65 21.32 0.52
N LEU A 267 -5.47 20.87 -0.44
CA LEU A 267 -6.79 20.29 -0.15
C LEU A 267 -6.68 19.04 0.74
N ILE A 268 -5.77 18.12 0.45
CA ILE A 268 -5.54 16.91 1.26
C ILE A 268 -5.10 17.28 2.68
N LEU A 269 -4.14 18.19 2.84
CA LEU A 269 -3.66 18.61 4.16
C LEU A 269 -4.74 19.37 4.94
N SER A 270 -5.59 20.13 4.23
CA SER A 270 -6.73 20.84 4.83
C SER A 270 -7.76 19.86 5.37
N ALA A 271 -8.15 18.88 4.55
CA ALA A 271 -9.06 17.81 4.96
C ALA A 271 -8.45 16.95 6.09
N LEU A 272 -7.14 16.70 6.06
CA LEU A 272 -6.42 15.96 7.11
C LEU A 272 -6.50 16.70 8.46
N ALA A 273 -6.24 18.02 8.47
CA ALA A 273 -6.40 18.84 9.66
C ALA A 273 -7.87 18.85 10.14
N ALA A 274 -8.81 18.95 9.21
CA ALA A 274 -10.25 18.93 9.50
C ALA A 274 -10.76 17.62 10.10
N THR A 275 -10.01 16.52 9.98
CA THR A 275 -10.36 15.26 10.67
C THR A 275 -10.26 15.39 12.20
N GLY A 276 -9.45 16.34 12.69
CA GLY A 276 -9.13 16.46 14.11
C GLY A 276 -8.39 15.26 14.71
N SER A 277 -7.80 14.38 13.88
CA SER A 277 -7.04 13.22 14.33
C SER A 277 -5.60 13.60 14.70
N ARG A 278 -5.31 13.72 16.00
CA ARG A 278 -3.96 14.03 16.51
C ARG A 278 -2.92 13.04 16.02
N MET A 279 -3.23 11.74 16.16
CA MET A 279 -2.34 10.68 15.72
C MET A 279 -2.18 10.66 14.19
N GLY A 280 -3.25 10.91 13.45
CA GLY A 280 -3.22 11.06 12.00
C GLY A 280 -2.29 12.16 11.52
N VAL A 281 -2.35 13.34 12.15
CA VAL A 281 -1.47 14.48 11.82
C VAL A 281 -0.02 14.18 12.24
N PHE A 282 0.20 13.62 13.43
CA PHE A 282 1.54 13.30 13.93
C PHE A 282 2.23 12.24 13.06
N SER A 283 1.55 11.15 12.73
CA SER A 283 2.10 10.12 11.86
C SER A 283 2.34 10.65 10.43
N ALA A 284 1.46 11.50 9.92
CA ALA A 284 1.66 12.20 8.64
C ALA A 284 2.92 13.06 8.66
N LEU A 285 3.13 13.87 9.70
CA LEU A 285 4.33 14.70 9.85
C LEU A 285 5.62 13.87 9.83
N ILE A 286 5.65 12.75 10.53
CA ILE A 286 6.82 11.84 10.53
C ILE A 286 7.04 11.24 9.13
N ALA A 287 5.97 10.78 8.47
CA ALA A 287 6.07 10.21 7.13
C ALA A 287 6.54 11.24 6.08
N LEU A 288 5.98 12.46 6.12
CA LEU A 288 6.36 13.59 5.27
C LEU A 288 7.83 13.99 5.49
N SER A 289 8.28 14.00 6.74
CA SER A 289 9.69 14.24 7.09
C SER A 289 10.60 13.13 6.55
N GLY A 290 10.13 11.88 6.59
CA GLY A 290 10.80 10.73 5.96
C GLY A 290 10.94 10.91 4.44
N VAL A 291 9.87 11.33 3.74
CA VAL A 291 9.91 11.64 2.30
C VAL A 291 10.99 12.69 1.99
N ILE A 292 10.96 13.81 2.70
CA ILE A 292 11.90 14.91 2.49
C ILE A 292 13.33 14.43 2.74
N SER A 293 13.56 13.67 3.81
CA SER A 293 14.87 13.13 4.17
C SER A 293 15.40 12.15 3.12
N PHE A 294 14.59 11.18 2.69
CA PHE A 294 14.99 10.20 1.67
C PHE A 294 15.30 10.87 0.33
N LEU A 295 14.49 11.85 -0.10
CA LEU A 295 14.74 12.59 -1.34
C LEU A 295 15.98 13.47 -1.23
N ALA A 296 16.18 14.17 -0.11
CA ALA A 296 17.36 15.01 0.13
C ALA A 296 18.66 14.19 0.08
N ILE A 297 18.69 13.05 0.77
CA ILE A 297 19.84 12.13 0.75
C ILE A 297 20.12 11.67 -0.67
N LYS A 298 19.08 11.29 -1.43
CA LYS A 298 19.23 10.83 -2.82
C LYS A 298 19.64 11.91 -3.81
N ALA A 299 19.19 13.14 -3.58
CA ALA A 299 19.54 14.30 -4.40
C ALA A 299 20.92 14.88 -4.05
N GLY A 300 21.54 14.45 -2.94
CA GLY A 300 22.74 15.09 -2.41
C GLY A 300 22.49 16.55 -1.99
N ALA A 301 21.26 16.85 -1.54
CA ALA A 301 20.85 18.20 -1.19
C ALA A 301 21.58 18.69 0.07
N PRO A 302 22.03 19.96 0.12
CA PRO A 302 22.72 20.50 1.29
C PRO A 302 21.78 20.51 2.50
N GLY A 303 22.30 20.15 3.68
CA GLY A 303 21.51 20.03 4.92
C GLY A 303 20.69 21.27 5.26
N ARG A 304 21.19 22.47 4.93
CA ARG A 304 20.46 23.74 5.12
C ARG A 304 19.17 23.82 4.28
N ARG A 305 19.18 23.36 3.02
CA ARG A 305 17.98 23.36 2.16
C ARG A 305 16.97 22.34 2.66
N THR A 306 17.43 21.16 3.08
CA THR A 306 16.58 20.13 3.70
C THR A 306 15.93 20.63 4.97
N GLY A 307 16.71 21.25 5.87
CA GLY A 307 16.20 21.85 7.10
C GLY A 307 15.17 22.95 6.82
N LEU A 308 15.41 23.79 5.83
CA LEU A 308 14.46 24.84 5.44
C LEU A 308 13.14 24.27 4.91
N VAL A 309 13.18 23.23 4.06
CA VAL A 309 11.96 22.57 3.54
C VAL A 309 11.18 21.89 4.68
N LEU A 310 11.88 21.23 5.61
CA LEU A 310 11.26 20.62 6.78
C LEU A 310 10.61 21.66 7.69
N CYS A 311 11.35 22.73 8.05
CA CYS A 311 10.84 23.79 8.90
C CYS A 311 9.65 24.52 8.26
N LEU A 312 9.74 24.84 6.96
CA LEU A 312 8.65 25.52 6.26
C LEU A 312 7.41 24.62 6.14
N GLY A 313 7.59 23.35 5.79
CA GLY A 313 6.48 22.39 5.69
C GLY A 313 5.78 22.18 7.04
N ALA A 314 6.54 22.00 8.12
CA ALA A 314 6.01 21.87 9.46
C ALA A 314 5.30 23.16 9.92
N PHE A 315 5.92 24.32 9.70
CA PHE A 315 5.36 25.61 10.04
C PHE A 315 4.02 25.86 9.34
N VAL A 316 3.94 25.60 8.04
CA VAL A 316 2.69 25.75 7.26
C VAL A 316 1.61 24.82 7.79
N LEU A 317 1.93 23.54 8.03
CA LEU A 317 0.94 22.57 8.52
C LEU A 317 0.42 22.93 9.91
N VAL A 318 1.33 23.27 10.84
CA VAL A 318 0.99 23.61 12.22
C VAL A 318 0.18 24.91 12.27
N THR A 319 0.63 25.95 11.55
CA THR A 319 -0.07 27.24 11.51
C THR A 319 -1.47 27.08 10.91
N PHE A 320 -1.60 26.33 9.82
CA PHE A 320 -2.89 26.05 9.19
C PHE A 320 -3.84 25.26 10.10
N ALA A 321 -3.33 24.23 10.78
CA ALA A 321 -4.12 23.42 11.71
C ALA A 321 -4.59 24.26 12.91
N LEU A 322 -3.71 25.10 13.47
CA LEU A 322 -4.03 25.99 14.58
C LEU A 322 -5.01 27.11 14.18
N SER A 323 -4.86 27.70 12.99
CA SER A 323 -5.75 28.80 12.56
C SER A 323 -7.16 28.32 12.25
N THR A 324 -7.32 27.06 11.83
CA THR A 324 -8.60 26.53 11.35
C THR A 324 -9.32 25.71 12.42
N PHE A 325 -8.58 25.02 13.30
CA PHE A 325 -9.13 24.08 14.30
C PHE A 325 -8.59 24.31 15.71
N GLY A 326 -7.92 25.44 15.96
CA GLY A 326 -7.17 25.72 17.17
C GLY A 326 -7.95 25.56 18.48
N GLN A 327 -9.21 26.01 18.54
CA GLN A 327 -10.01 25.91 19.76
C GLN A 327 -10.39 24.47 20.11
N ALA A 328 -10.93 23.71 19.14
CA ALA A 328 -11.21 22.28 19.33
C ALA A 328 -9.95 21.47 19.62
N MET A 329 -8.81 21.88 19.07
CA MET A 329 -7.51 21.25 19.34
C MET A 329 -6.99 21.58 20.74
N LEU A 330 -7.15 22.82 21.21
CA LEU A 330 -6.82 23.27 22.57
C LEU A 330 -7.67 22.57 23.63
N GLU A 331 -8.98 22.50 23.45
CA GLU A 331 -9.88 21.76 24.34
C GLU A 331 -9.46 20.29 24.47
N ARG A 332 -9.09 19.66 23.35
CA ARG A 332 -8.59 18.28 23.34
C ARG A 332 -7.22 18.10 23.98
N LEU A 333 -6.37 19.12 24.02
CA LEU A 333 -5.11 19.09 24.77
C LEU A 333 -5.38 19.15 26.27
N VAL A 334 -6.38 19.92 26.69
CA VAL A 334 -6.81 20.05 28.09
C VAL A 334 -7.46 18.76 28.60
N PHE A 335 -8.33 18.13 27.81
CA PHE A 335 -8.97 16.85 28.17
C PHE A 335 -8.17 15.60 27.75
N ALA A 336 -6.96 15.77 27.19
CA ALA A 336 -6.09 14.69 26.73
C ALA A 336 -5.76 13.61 27.79
N PRO A 337 -5.60 13.93 29.10
CA PRO A 337 -5.19 12.93 30.08
C PRO A 337 -6.20 11.79 30.25
N ALA A 338 -7.50 12.10 30.30
CA ALA A 338 -8.56 11.10 30.54
C ALA A 338 -8.71 10.10 29.38
N ASP A 339 -8.64 10.59 28.12
CA ASP A 339 -8.64 9.73 26.93
C ASP A 339 -7.44 8.77 26.90
N TRP A 340 -6.29 9.22 27.42
CA TRP A 340 -5.07 8.43 27.44
C TRP A 340 -5.09 7.36 28.53
N GLU A 341 -5.61 7.69 29.72
CA GLU A 341 -5.81 6.73 30.80
C GLU A 341 -6.74 5.59 30.40
N GLU A 342 -7.86 5.89 29.72
CA GLU A 342 -8.80 4.87 29.20
C GLU A 342 -8.10 3.95 28.19
N ARG A 343 -7.26 4.49 27.30
CA ARG A 343 -6.47 3.69 26.35
C ARG A 343 -5.43 2.81 27.02
N LEU A 344 -4.75 3.33 28.04
CA LEU A 344 -3.74 2.58 28.76
C LEU A 344 -4.38 1.40 29.55
N ALA A 345 -5.54 1.63 30.16
CA ALA A 345 -6.33 0.57 30.78
C ALA A 345 -6.76 -0.48 29.74
N LEU A 346 -7.25 -0.06 28.57
CA LEU A 346 -7.59 -0.96 27.46
C LEU A 346 -6.39 -1.80 27.00
N TYR A 347 -5.22 -1.19 26.87
CA TYR A 347 -4.00 -1.89 26.47
C TYR A 347 -3.57 -2.90 27.53
N ARG A 348 -3.70 -2.56 28.82
CA ARG A 348 -3.36 -3.46 29.93
C ARG A 348 -4.28 -4.69 29.94
N GLN A 349 -5.59 -4.49 29.82
CA GLN A 349 -6.56 -5.60 29.77
C GLN A 349 -6.38 -6.44 28.49
N THR A 350 -6.13 -5.79 27.34
CA THR A 350 -5.81 -6.49 26.09
C THR A 350 -4.52 -7.30 26.21
N TRP A 351 -3.52 -6.79 26.91
CA TRP A 351 -2.28 -7.54 27.16
C TRP A 351 -2.52 -8.77 28.03
N ALA A 352 -3.32 -8.65 29.09
CA ALA A 352 -3.73 -9.79 29.91
C ALA A 352 -4.47 -10.85 29.07
N MET A 353 -5.36 -10.41 28.17
CA MET A 353 -6.03 -11.26 27.20
C MET A 353 -5.03 -12.00 26.29
N ILE A 354 -4.02 -11.32 25.72
CA ILE A 354 -2.97 -11.95 24.92
C ILE A 354 -2.21 -13.00 25.74
N MET A 355 -1.87 -12.70 27.00
CA MET A 355 -1.15 -13.62 27.88
C MET A 355 -1.95 -14.87 28.26
N ALA A 356 -3.29 -14.83 28.19
CA ALA A 356 -4.13 -16.01 28.40
C ALA A 356 -4.11 -16.99 27.19
N ARG A 357 -3.87 -16.51 25.97
CA ARG A 357 -3.72 -17.34 24.76
C ARG A 357 -2.57 -16.87 23.85
N PRO A 358 -1.31 -16.89 24.32
CA PRO A 358 -0.20 -16.24 23.63
C PRO A 358 0.21 -16.94 22.33
N TRP A 359 -0.11 -18.22 22.17
CA TRP A 359 0.27 -19.02 21.01
C TRP A 359 -0.76 -19.03 19.89
N THR A 360 -2.04 -19.00 20.23
CA THR A 360 -3.15 -19.20 19.27
C THR A 360 -4.01 -17.96 19.08
N GLY A 361 -4.02 -17.05 20.06
CA GLY A 361 -4.97 -15.94 20.08
C GLY A 361 -6.41 -16.40 20.22
N TYR A 362 -7.33 -15.55 19.74
CA TYR A 362 -8.79 -15.69 19.84
C TYR A 362 -9.47 -15.74 18.47
N GLY A 363 -8.69 -15.81 17.39
CA GLY A 363 -9.13 -15.82 16.02
C GLY A 363 -9.35 -14.42 15.43
N VAL A 364 -9.20 -14.35 14.11
CA VAL A 364 -9.24 -13.10 13.33
C VAL A 364 -10.57 -12.36 13.48
N ASP A 365 -10.51 -11.05 13.68
CA ASP A 365 -11.67 -10.18 13.91
C ASP A 365 -12.52 -10.59 15.14
N GLY A 366 -11.96 -11.39 16.06
CA GLY A 366 -12.64 -11.94 17.23
C GLY A 366 -12.57 -11.08 18.50
N PHE A 367 -11.87 -9.93 18.44
CA PHE A 367 -11.57 -9.10 19.61
C PHE A 367 -12.80 -8.78 20.45
N HIS A 368 -13.85 -8.20 19.86
CA HIS A 368 -15.01 -7.70 20.61
C HIS A 368 -15.73 -8.80 21.41
N VAL A 369 -15.88 -10.02 20.87
CA VAL A 369 -16.49 -11.14 21.58
C VAL A 369 -15.58 -11.62 22.71
N ALA A 370 -14.29 -11.73 22.42
CA ALA A 370 -13.32 -12.28 23.34
C ALA A 370 -13.00 -11.31 24.50
N PHE A 371 -13.00 -10.00 24.24
CA PHE A 371 -12.64 -8.98 25.20
C PHE A 371 -13.66 -8.85 26.35
N GLU A 372 -14.92 -9.22 26.13
CA GLU A 372 -15.94 -9.23 27.20
C GLU A 372 -15.58 -10.18 28.36
N LEU A 373 -14.75 -11.21 28.13
CA LEU A 373 -14.23 -12.08 29.19
C LEU A 373 -13.14 -11.40 30.05
N PHE A 374 -12.54 -10.33 29.53
CA PHE A 374 -11.42 -9.60 30.14
C PHE A 374 -11.81 -8.18 30.56
N HIS A 375 -13.02 -7.72 30.24
CA HIS A 375 -13.49 -6.37 30.52
C HIS A 375 -13.65 -6.16 32.04
N GLN A 376 -12.75 -5.37 32.62
CA GLN A 376 -12.72 -5.05 34.05
C GLN A 376 -13.12 -3.58 34.33
N PRO A 377 -13.60 -3.26 35.57
CA PRO A 377 -14.17 -1.95 35.92
C PRO A 377 -13.23 -0.73 35.83
N ASP A 378 -11.93 -0.93 35.61
CA ASP A 378 -10.99 0.14 35.24
C ASP A 378 -11.24 0.72 33.84
N LEU A 379 -12.12 0.08 33.06
CA LEU A 379 -12.71 0.61 31.84
C LEU A 379 -14.20 0.88 32.00
N ARG A 380 -14.71 1.69 31.10
CA ARG A 380 -16.12 2.02 30.98
C ARG A 380 -16.97 0.78 30.67
N MET A 381 -17.68 0.31 31.69
CA MET A 381 -18.59 -0.84 31.61
C MET A 381 -19.86 -0.56 30.79
N ASP A 382 -20.15 0.71 30.49
CA ASP A 382 -21.29 1.13 29.65
C ASP A 382 -21.00 1.07 28.14
N ARG A 383 -19.78 0.68 27.74
CA ARG A 383 -19.33 0.63 26.34
C ARG A 383 -18.85 -0.78 25.97
N THR A 384 -19.29 -1.25 24.81
CA THR A 384 -18.69 -2.42 24.14
C THR A 384 -17.45 -1.99 23.35
N TRP A 385 -16.32 -2.66 23.59
CA TRP A 385 -15.05 -2.33 22.92
C TRP A 385 -14.87 -3.15 21.65
N GLN A 386 -14.92 -2.47 20.50
CA GLN A 386 -14.88 -3.15 19.20
C GLN A 386 -13.45 -3.57 18.80
N LEU A 387 -12.44 -2.77 19.17
CA LEU A 387 -11.02 -2.99 18.86
C LEU A 387 -10.11 -2.42 19.97
N PRO A 388 -8.86 -2.91 20.11
CA PRO A 388 -7.94 -2.48 21.15
C PRO A 388 -7.29 -1.11 20.87
N HIS A 389 -7.62 -0.44 19.76
CA HIS A 389 -6.97 0.80 19.33
C HIS A 389 -5.44 0.73 19.20
N ASN A 390 -4.91 -0.45 18.89
CA ASN A 390 -3.49 -0.66 18.61
C ASN A 390 -3.37 -1.88 17.70
N THR A 391 -2.96 -1.67 16.44
CA THR A 391 -2.89 -2.76 15.45
C THR A 391 -1.92 -3.87 15.85
N TYR A 392 -0.86 -3.56 16.60
CA TYR A 392 0.07 -4.58 17.08
C TYR A 392 -0.60 -5.51 18.09
N LEU A 393 -1.36 -4.95 19.03
CA LEU A 393 -2.15 -5.73 19.98
C LEU A 393 -3.27 -6.49 19.27
N SER A 394 -3.96 -5.88 18.30
CA SER A 394 -4.97 -6.56 17.47
C SER A 394 -4.40 -7.83 16.81
N LEU A 395 -3.23 -7.73 16.18
CA LEU A 395 -2.57 -8.86 15.53
C LEU A 395 -2.25 -10.00 16.50
N TRP A 396 -1.77 -9.68 17.70
CA TRP A 396 -1.47 -10.69 18.71
C TRP A 396 -2.70 -11.27 19.38
N VAL A 397 -3.78 -10.50 19.51
CA VAL A 397 -5.09 -11.03 19.92
C VAL A 397 -5.62 -12.01 18.88
N ASP A 398 -5.60 -11.65 17.62
CA ASP A 398 -6.22 -12.44 16.55
C ASP A 398 -5.49 -13.78 16.34
N TYR A 399 -4.16 -13.75 16.30
CA TYR A 399 -3.34 -14.89 15.86
C TYR A 399 -2.41 -15.46 16.94
N GLY A 400 -2.32 -14.83 18.10
CA GLY A 400 -1.23 -15.07 19.06
C GLY A 400 0.06 -14.35 18.66
N ILE A 401 1.04 -14.34 19.56
CA ILE A 401 2.33 -13.65 19.38
C ILE A 401 3.10 -14.19 18.16
N PRO A 402 3.26 -15.51 17.96
CA PRO A 402 4.10 -16.02 16.86
C PRO A 402 3.52 -15.68 15.49
N LEU A 403 2.24 -15.99 15.27
CA LEU A 403 1.58 -15.79 13.99
C LEU A 403 1.19 -14.32 13.76
N GLY A 404 0.82 -13.58 14.80
CA GLY A 404 0.56 -12.13 14.69
C GLY A 404 1.82 -11.35 14.31
N SER A 405 2.99 -11.78 14.81
CA SER A 405 4.28 -11.19 14.44
C SER A 405 4.69 -11.48 12.99
N LEU A 406 4.05 -12.43 12.30
CA LEU A 406 4.31 -12.74 10.89
C LEU A 406 3.93 -11.57 9.97
N THR A 407 2.83 -10.89 10.26
CA THR A 407 2.42 -9.66 9.53
C THR A 407 3.44 -8.55 9.73
N LEU A 408 4.00 -8.41 10.95
CA LEU A 408 5.05 -7.44 11.24
C LEU A 408 6.35 -7.79 10.49
N ALA A 409 6.71 -9.07 10.45
CA ALA A 409 7.84 -9.56 9.69
C ALA A 409 7.67 -9.34 8.18
N LEU A 410 6.45 -9.54 7.64
CA LEU A 410 6.11 -9.24 6.26
C LEU A 410 6.33 -7.76 5.94
N VAL A 411 5.75 -6.85 6.74
CA VAL A 411 5.91 -5.40 6.55
C VAL A 411 7.37 -4.98 6.70
N GLY A 412 8.09 -5.54 7.67
CA GLY A 412 9.52 -5.32 7.86
C GLY A 412 10.37 -5.79 6.67
N ALA A 413 10.09 -6.97 6.13
CA ALA A 413 10.77 -7.50 4.94
C ALA A 413 10.53 -6.62 3.71
N VAL A 414 9.30 -6.13 3.56
CA VAL A 414 8.96 -5.18 2.48
C VAL A 414 9.67 -3.85 2.67
N PHE A 415 9.71 -3.31 3.89
CA PHE A 415 10.42 -2.07 4.21
C PHE A 415 11.92 -2.18 3.89
N VAL A 416 12.58 -3.25 4.33
CA VAL A 416 13.99 -3.52 4.00
C VAL A 416 14.18 -3.59 2.49
N LYS A 417 13.29 -4.27 1.76
CA LYS A 417 13.37 -4.36 0.30
C LYS A 417 13.21 -2.99 -0.38
N LEU A 418 12.34 -2.13 0.13
CA LEU A 418 12.18 -0.76 -0.35
C LEU A 418 13.41 0.10 -0.06
N LEU A 419 14.04 -0.04 1.12
CA LEU A 419 15.30 0.63 1.45
C LEU A 419 16.45 0.17 0.53
N LEU A 420 16.53 -1.13 0.24
CA LEU A 420 17.49 -1.68 -0.72
C LEU A 420 17.23 -1.15 -2.13
N ALA A 421 15.96 -1.12 -2.56
CA ALA A 421 15.56 -0.54 -3.83
C ALA A 421 15.93 0.95 -3.91
N LEU A 422 15.68 1.70 -2.84
CA LEU A 422 16.09 3.10 -2.72
C LEU A 422 17.60 3.19 -2.90
N ARG A 423 18.40 2.44 -2.13
CA ARG A 423 19.87 2.46 -2.22
C ARG A 423 20.36 2.17 -3.65
N GLN A 424 19.84 1.13 -4.30
CA GLN A 424 20.32 0.65 -5.59
C GLN A 424 19.86 1.49 -6.80
N ARG A 425 18.66 2.08 -6.76
CA ARG A 425 18.09 2.81 -7.91
C ARG A 425 18.75 4.18 -8.08
N ARG A 426 19.18 4.46 -9.31
CA ARG A 426 19.62 5.80 -9.75
C ARG A 426 18.49 6.65 -10.33
N HIS A 427 17.47 6.01 -10.90
CA HIS A 427 16.28 6.65 -11.49
C HIS A 427 15.02 5.91 -11.06
N GLY A 428 13.87 6.60 -11.02
CA GLY A 428 12.57 6.02 -10.66
C GLY A 428 12.53 5.52 -9.22
N TYR A 429 13.22 6.19 -8.30
CA TYR A 429 13.24 5.83 -6.88
C TYR A 429 12.13 6.51 -6.06
N GLY A 430 11.39 7.46 -6.64
CA GLY A 430 10.29 8.18 -6.01
C GLY A 430 9.18 7.27 -5.47
N PRO A 431 8.68 6.28 -6.23
CA PRO A 431 7.73 5.30 -5.70
C PRO A 431 8.29 4.51 -4.50
N ALA A 432 9.58 4.20 -4.47
CA ALA A 432 10.19 3.51 -3.33
C ALA A 432 10.24 4.41 -2.08
N VAL A 433 10.50 5.71 -2.25
CA VAL A 433 10.40 6.70 -1.16
C VAL A 433 8.97 6.75 -0.60
N ILE A 434 7.96 6.79 -1.48
CA ILE A 434 6.55 6.77 -1.09
C ILE A 434 6.23 5.49 -0.31
N GLY A 435 6.64 4.33 -0.80
CA GLY A 435 6.46 3.05 -0.09
C GLY A 435 7.07 3.05 1.30
N CYS A 436 8.31 3.53 1.45
CA CYS A 436 8.96 3.65 2.76
C CYS A 436 8.18 4.59 3.69
N ALA A 437 7.77 5.76 3.20
CA ALA A 437 7.06 6.74 4.00
C ALA A 437 5.67 6.26 4.44
N VAL A 438 4.95 5.53 3.58
CA VAL A 438 3.65 4.92 3.93
C VAL A 438 3.79 3.82 4.98
N ILE A 439 4.89 3.05 4.97
CA ILE A 439 5.19 2.08 6.04
C ILE A 439 5.48 2.80 7.36
N ILE A 440 6.26 3.89 7.34
CA ILE A 440 6.52 4.70 8.53
C ILE A 440 5.22 5.30 9.08
N LEU A 441 4.38 5.86 8.20
CA LEU A 441 3.05 6.36 8.55
C LEU A 441 2.23 5.28 9.28
N ALA A 442 2.16 4.09 8.68
CA ALA A 442 1.38 2.98 9.21
C ALA A 442 1.90 2.52 10.57
N ALA A 443 3.21 2.28 10.68
CA ALA A 443 3.85 1.83 11.90
C ALA A 443 3.64 2.81 13.06
N VAL A 444 3.79 4.11 12.81
CA VAL A 444 3.57 5.12 13.83
C VAL A 444 2.10 5.15 14.23
N HIS A 445 1.16 5.28 13.27
CA HIS A 445 -0.26 5.40 13.58
C HIS A 445 -0.83 4.17 14.32
N SER A 446 -0.36 2.97 13.98
CA SER A 446 -0.78 1.71 14.58
C SER A 446 -0.45 1.56 16.07
N LEU A 447 0.40 2.43 16.65
CA LEU A 447 0.64 2.46 18.11
C LEU A 447 -0.55 2.99 18.91
N ALA A 448 -1.37 3.84 18.30
CA ALA A 448 -2.45 4.55 18.98
C ALA A 448 -3.81 4.42 18.28
N ASP A 449 -3.90 3.69 17.16
CA ASP A 449 -5.20 3.37 16.58
C ASP A 449 -5.22 2.15 15.66
N PHE A 450 -6.44 1.73 15.31
CA PHE A 450 -6.74 0.57 14.46
C PHE A 450 -6.97 0.92 12.98
N SER A 451 -6.33 1.98 12.47
CA SER A 451 -6.64 2.47 11.12
C SER A 451 -6.30 1.49 10.00
N PHE A 452 -5.46 0.48 10.25
CA PHE A 452 -5.08 -0.55 9.27
C PHE A 452 -5.90 -1.86 9.42
N GLU A 453 -6.90 -1.85 10.29
CA GLU A 453 -7.96 -2.85 10.35
C GLU A 453 -9.12 -2.48 9.39
N ILE A 454 -9.17 -1.20 8.99
CA ILE A 454 -10.10 -0.69 7.99
C ILE A 454 -9.62 -1.04 6.58
N ALA A 455 -10.45 -1.75 5.83
CA ALA A 455 -10.00 -2.41 4.60
C ALA A 455 -9.53 -1.45 3.51
N ALA A 456 -10.19 -0.30 3.36
CA ALA A 456 -9.79 0.72 2.39
C ALA A 456 -8.35 1.20 2.59
N ASN A 457 -7.91 1.36 3.85
CA ASN A 457 -6.54 1.76 4.16
C ASN A 457 -5.53 0.68 3.79
N VAL A 458 -5.86 -0.59 4.01
CA VAL A 458 -5.00 -1.72 3.63
C VAL A 458 -4.88 -1.84 2.11
N TYR A 459 -5.97 -1.67 1.36
CA TYR A 459 -5.91 -1.67 -0.11
C TYR A 459 -5.00 -0.57 -0.66
N VAL A 460 -5.11 0.65 -0.13
CA VAL A 460 -4.21 1.77 -0.48
C VAL A 460 -2.77 1.45 -0.09
N PHE A 461 -2.55 0.98 1.13
CA PHE A 461 -1.23 0.64 1.65
C PHE A 461 -0.53 -0.36 0.72
N ILE A 462 -1.21 -1.45 0.38
CA ILE A 462 -0.71 -2.48 -0.55
C ILE A 462 -0.40 -1.85 -1.90
N ALA A 463 -1.30 -1.02 -2.45
CA ALA A 463 -1.09 -0.42 -3.76
C ALA A 463 0.18 0.45 -3.80
N LEU A 464 0.38 1.31 -2.80
CA LEU A 464 1.54 2.22 -2.73
C LEU A 464 2.85 1.47 -2.46
N VAL A 465 2.81 0.45 -1.62
CA VAL A 465 3.96 -0.42 -1.36
C VAL A 465 4.35 -1.21 -2.62
N CYS A 466 3.38 -1.78 -3.34
CA CYS A 466 3.62 -2.48 -4.61
C CYS A 466 4.26 -1.55 -5.65
N LEU A 467 3.76 -0.31 -5.78
CA LEU A 467 4.35 0.68 -6.68
C LEU A 467 5.81 1.00 -6.32
N GLY A 468 6.14 1.04 -5.02
CA GLY A 468 7.53 1.19 -4.58
C GLY A 468 8.42 -0.01 -4.91
N LEU A 469 7.86 -1.21 -4.81
CA LEU A 469 8.53 -2.47 -5.10
C LEU A 469 8.78 -2.69 -6.59
N ALA A 470 7.98 -2.09 -7.48
CA ALA A 470 8.12 -2.20 -8.93
C ALA A 470 9.54 -1.86 -9.44
N PRO A 471 10.10 -2.57 -10.43
CA PRO A 471 11.46 -2.35 -10.90
C PRO A 471 11.73 -0.91 -11.37
N GLY A 472 12.90 -0.38 -11.03
CA GLY A 472 13.38 0.90 -11.59
C GLY A 472 13.90 0.72 -13.03
N ARG A 473 14.03 1.83 -13.78
CA ARG A 473 14.52 1.86 -15.18
C ARG A 473 15.86 1.17 -15.46
N GLY A 474 16.61 0.73 -14.45
CA GLY A 474 17.92 0.09 -14.60
C GLY A 474 17.92 -1.44 -14.72
N ALA A 475 16.79 -2.13 -14.49
CA ALA A 475 16.75 -3.59 -14.49
C ALA A 475 16.72 -4.21 -15.90
N GLU A 476 16.23 -3.49 -16.91
CA GLU A 476 16.18 -3.97 -18.30
C GLU A 476 17.48 -3.70 -19.10
N GLY A 477 18.39 -2.88 -18.56
CA GLY A 477 19.63 -2.49 -19.25
C GLY A 477 20.81 -3.47 -19.10
N THR A 478 20.78 -4.36 -18.10
CA THR A 478 21.96 -5.15 -17.70
C THR A 478 22.15 -6.45 -18.48
N GLN A 479 21.33 -6.73 -19.50
CA GLN A 479 21.50 -7.90 -20.39
C GLN A 479 21.91 -7.56 -21.84
N ARG A 480 22.10 -6.29 -22.20
CA ARG A 480 22.84 -5.93 -23.42
C ARG A 480 24.25 -5.49 -23.04
N LYS A 481 25.19 -6.43 -23.00
CA LYS A 481 26.62 -6.12 -23.01
C LYS A 481 26.90 -5.26 -24.26
N PRO A 482 27.43 -4.03 -24.13
CA PRO A 482 27.96 -3.29 -25.25
C PRO A 482 29.40 -3.73 -25.47
N ASN A 483 29.59 -4.89 -26.10
CA ASN A 483 30.90 -5.31 -26.63
C ASN A 483 30.64 -5.96 -27.99
N ASP A 484 30.42 -5.12 -28.99
CA ASP A 484 30.71 -5.39 -30.40
C ASP A 484 30.29 -4.16 -31.23
N MET A 485 31.06 -3.08 -31.14
CA MET A 485 31.17 -2.07 -32.21
C MET A 485 32.34 -1.15 -31.88
N GLY A 486 33.45 -1.28 -32.62
CA GLY A 486 34.49 -0.26 -32.62
C GLY A 486 35.94 -0.73 -32.76
N ARG A 487 36.24 -1.73 -33.60
CA ARG A 487 37.57 -1.85 -34.22
C ARG A 487 37.38 -1.97 -35.73
N ILE A 488 37.14 -0.83 -36.36
CA ILE A 488 37.31 -0.70 -37.82
C ILE A 488 38.73 -0.18 -38.03
N GLU A 489 39.46 -0.97 -38.78
CA GLU A 489 40.85 -0.84 -39.17
C GLU A 489 41.10 0.49 -39.90
N THR A 490 42.03 1.29 -39.39
CA THR A 490 42.78 2.24 -40.21
C THR A 490 43.88 1.47 -40.92
N GLY A 491 43.57 0.97 -42.11
CA GLY A 491 44.50 0.27 -42.98
C GLY A 491 44.20 0.55 -44.45
N ARG A 492 44.64 1.70 -44.96
CA ARG A 492 44.94 1.90 -46.38
C ARG A 492 46.16 2.80 -46.50
N GLY A 493 47.28 2.19 -46.89
CA GLY A 493 48.34 2.90 -47.59
C GLY A 493 47.95 3.09 -49.04
N MET A 494 48.10 4.33 -49.51
CA MET A 494 48.72 4.70 -50.78
C MET A 494 49.40 6.05 -50.55
#